data_AF-A0A1M6KIP3-F1
#
_entry.id   AF-A0A1M6KIP3-F1
#
_cell.length_a   1.000
_cell.length_b   1.000
_cell.length_c   1.000
_cell.angle_alpha   90.00
_cell.angle_beta   90.00
_cell.angle_gamma   90.00
#
_symmetry.space_group_name_H-M   'P 1'
#
loop_
_entity.id
_entity.type
_entity.pdbx_description
1 polymer ?
#
loop_
_entity_poly.entity_id
_entity_poly.type
_entity_poly.pdbx_seq_one_letter_code
_entity_poly.pdbx_strand_id
1 'polypeptide(L)'
;MHEEVSKVSMLCVVLFALAVIISLGYVVFVSAKGVSDNLVMDTQASLTTITQADLEMYDQNEVSGTEVMDAFYLFQGRPIAILIHNYSMENGLKTNVTEDNDPDTVDPSPYAIEIERVKAGTETIEKIQCLNYNALLVSDEQGTLPKELAKTGVVVADGSQGILTLNKEKGYTANYSFAIDLDEESDDKGQIRKNYGVGGFQAKNTCEYIPSGARYNASLIRFTDGTIMGIVFIQK
;
A
#
# COMPACT_ATOMS: atom_id res chain seq x y z
N MET A 1 67.61 22.40 2.77
CA MET A 1 66.71 22.60 1.62
C MET A 1 66.15 21.31 1.03
N HIS A 2 66.91 20.20 0.95
CA HIS A 2 66.42 18.96 0.31
C HIS A 2 65.36 18.18 1.11
N GLU A 3 65.39 18.26 2.45
CA GLU A 3 64.40 17.57 3.31
C GLU A 3 63.03 18.28 3.39
N GLU A 4 62.98 19.60 3.25
CA GLU A 4 61.71 20.35 3.31
C GLU A 4 60.91 20.22 2.01
N VAL A 5 61.59 20.22 0.85
CA VAL A 5 60.95 19.97 -0.45
C VAL A 5 60.39 18.54 -0.54
N SER A 6 61.05 17.57 0.10
CA SER A 6 60.56 16.19 0.18
C SER A 6 59.31 16.06 1.05
N LYS A 7 59.25 16.75 2.20
CA LYS A 7 58.06 16.75 3.07
C LYS A 7 56.86 17.47 2.44
N VAL A 8 57.10 18.57 1.72
CA VAL A 8 56.03 19.29 1.00
C VAL A 8 55.48 18.46 -0.17
N SER A 9 56.35 17.76 -0.91
CA SER A 9 55.92 16.87 -1.99
C SER A 9 55.08 15.68 -1.48
N MET A 10 55.49 15.08 -0.36
CA MET A 10 54.74 14.00 0.29
C MET A 10 53.36 14.47 0.78
N LEU A 11 53.27 15.68 1.33
CA LEU A 11 52.00 16.26 1.77
C LEU A 11 51.05 16.52 0.58
N CYS A 12 51.55 17.03 -0.55
CA CYS A 12 50.76 17.25 -1.75
C CYS A 12 50.19 15.96 -2.33
N VAL A 13 50.97 14.88 -2.36
CA VAL A 13 50.50 13.58 -2.86
C VAL A 13 49.41 13.00 -1.96
N VAL A 14 49.56 13.12 -0.63
CA VAL A 14 48.55 12.65 0.33
C VAL A 14 47.24 13.45 0.20
N LEU A 15 47.33 14.77 0.03
CA LEU A 15 46.15 15.61 -0.17
C LEU A 15 45.43 15.30 -1.49
N PHE A 16 46.18 15.03 -2.56
CA PHE A 16 45.59 14.64 -3.85
C PHE A 16 44.91 13.27 -3.76
N ALA A 17 45.53 12.31 -3.06
CA ALA A 17 44.93 11.00 -2.81
C ALA A 17 43.63 11.10 -1.99
N LEU A 18 43.60 11.95 -0.96
CA LEU A 18 42.39 12.19 -0.15
C LEU A 18 41.25 12.79 -0.98
N ALA A 19 41.56 13.77 -1.85
CA ALA A 19 40.58 14.41 -2.72
C ALA A 19 39.96 13.43 -3.73
N VAL A 20 40.76 12.50 -4.28
CA VAL A 20 40.29 11.45 -5.20
C VAL A 20 39.37 10.45 -4.48
N ILE A 21 39.66 10.10 -3.22
CA ILE A 21 38.81 9.20 -2.43
C ILE A 21 37.46 9.87 -2.13
N ILE A 22 37.46 11.15 -1.76
CA ILE A 22 36.23 11.90 -1.48
C ILE A 22 35.38 12.06 -2.75
N SER A 23 36.00 12.32 -3.90
CA SER A 23 35.26 12.46 -5.17
C SER A 23 34.67 11.12 -5.64
N LEU A 24 35.39 10.00 -5.50
CA LEU A 24 34.85 8.66 -5.74
C LEU A 24 33.71 8.31 -4.78
N GLY A 25 33.85 8.62 -3.49
CA GLY A 25 32.79 8.43 -2.50
C GLY A 25 31.53 9.25 -2.83
N TYR A 26 31.70 10.48 -3.29
CA TYR A 26 30.58 11.34 -3.70
C TYR A 26 29.90 10.84 -4.98
N VAL A 27 30.65 10.31 -5.95
CA VAL A 27 30.08 9.71 -7.18
C VAL A 27 29.21 8.50 -6.83
N VAL A 28 29.68 7.60 -5.96
CA VAL A 28 28.89 6.44 -5.49
C VAL A 28 27.67 6.87 -4.68
N PHE A 29 27.80 7.89 -3.83
CA PHE A 29 26.69 8.44 -3.06
C PHE A 29 25.60 9.08 -3.93
N VAL A 30 25.99 9.79 -5.00
CA VAL A 30 25.04 10.35 -5.98
C VAL A 30 24.42 9.24 -6.84
N SER A 31 25.13 8.16 -7.16
CA SER A 31 24.53 6.99 -7.81
C SER A 31 23.51 6.28 -6.92
N ALA A 32 23.77 6.16 -5.61
CA ALA A 32 22.83 5.58 -4.65
C ALA A 32 21.57 6.45 -4.47
N LYS A 33 21.73 7.79 -4.43
CA LYS A 33 20.60 8.73 -4.38
C LYS A 33 19.87 8.84 -5.73
N GLY A 34 20.59 8.74 -6.84
CA GLY A 34 20.04 8.77 -8.20
C GLY A 34 19.24 7.52 -8.55
N VAL A 35 19.53 6.36 -7.95
CA VAL A 35 18.64 5.18 -8.05
C VAL A 35 17.36 5.39 -7.24
N SER A 36 17.41 6.12 -6.11
CA SER A 36 16.23 6.47 -5.31
C SER A 36 15.30 7.48 -6.01
N ASP A 37 15.86 8.48 -6.70
CA ASP A 37 15.07 9.52 -7.37
C ASP A 37 14.56 9.06 -8.76
N ASN A 38 15.29 8.15 -9.45
CA ASN A 38 14.85 7.59 -10.73
C ASN A 38 13.89 6.39 -10.61
N LEU A 39 13.83 5.70 -9.45
CA LEU A 39 12.76 4.74 -9.17
C LEU A 39 11.39 5.41 -9.03
N VAL A 40 11.35 6.69 -8.67
CA VAL A 40 10.11 7.49 -8.57
C VAL A 40 9.66 8.05 -9.93
N MET A 41 10.59 8.28 -10.87
CA MET A 41 10.26 8.87 -12.17
C MET A 41 9.56 7.91 -13.15
N ASP A 42 9.90 6.61 -13.16
CA ASP A 42 9.21 5.64 -14.04
C ASP A 42 7.82 5.22 -13.51
N THR A 43 7.50 5.53 -12.25
CA THR A 43 6.15 5.38 -11.69
C THR A 43 5.24 6.61 -11.89
N GLN A 44 5.77 7.74 -12.38
CA GLN A 44 5.01 8.98 -12.55
C GLN A 44 4.56 9.27 -14.00
N ALA A 45 5.11 8.59 -15.02
CA ALA A 45 4.90 8.96 -16.42
C ALA A 45 3.92 8.08 -17.23
N SER A 46 3.33 7.02 -16.67
CA SER A 46 2.40 6.13 -17.44
C SER A 46 1.01 5.88 -16.81
N LEU A 47 0.61 6.60 -15.76
CA LEU A 47 -0.64 6.32 -15.04
C LEU A 47 -1.69 7.46 -15.03
N THR A 48 -1.41 8.62 -15.64
CA THR A 48 -2.07 9.86 -15.21
C THR A 48 -3.12 10.45 -16.16
N THR A 49 -3.81 9.68 -17.02
CA THR A 49 -4.91 10.32 -17.79
C THR A 49 -6.11 9.46 -18.22
N ILE A 50 -6.15 8.12 -18.07
CA ILE A 50 -7.30 7.32 -18.58
C ILE A 50 -7.90 6.35 -17.54
N THR A 51 -7.93 6.70 -16.25
CA THR A 51 -8.64 5.93 -15.21
C THR A 51 -9.42 6.77 -14.20
N GLN A 52 -9.27 8.10 -14.23
CA GLN A 52 -9.87 8.99 -13.23
C GLN A 52 -11.41 9.01 -13.34
N ALA A 53 -11.97 9.05 -14.55
CA ALA A 53 -13.42 9.07 -14.75
C ALA A 53 -14.11 7.79 -14.22
N ASP A 54 -13.44 6.65 -14.35
CA ASP A 54 -13.96 5.38 -13.83
C ASP A 54 -13.92 5.29 -12.31
N LEU A 55 -13.00 6.02 -11.66
CA LEU A 55 -12.91 6.08 -10.20
C LEU A 55 -13.88 7.13 -9.65
N GLU A 56 -14.05 8.27 -10.33
CA GLU A 56 -14.96 9.33 -9.93
C GLU A 56 -16.42 8.88 -9.86
N MET A 57 -16.83 7.86 -10.62
CA MET A 57 -18.18 7.28 -10.49
C MET A 57 -18.45 6.69 -9.10
N TYR A 58 -17.40 6.37 -8.33
CA TYR A 58 -17.49 5.82 -6.98
C TYR A 58 -17.33 6.88 -5.88
N ASP A 59 -17.03 8.14 -6.21
CA ASP A 59 -16.82 9.16 -5.18
C ASP A 59 -18.15 9.51 -4.50
N GLN A 60 -18.26 9.17 -3.21
CA GLN A 60 -19.43 9.45 -2.35
C GLN A 60 -20.76 8.89 -2.88
N ASN A 61 -20.70 7.78 -3.63
CA ASN A 61 -21.88 7.14 -4.20
C ASN A 61 -22.25 5.83 -3.47
N GLU A 62 -23.54 5.48 -3.48
CA GLU A 62 -24.01 4.19 -2.98
C GLU A 62 -23.98 3.16 -4.11
N VAL A 63 -23.29 2.03 -3.89
CA VAL A 63 -23.16 0.93 -4.85
C VAL A 63 -23.65 -0.39 -4.27
N SER A 64 -24.03 -1.32 -5.14
CA SER A 64 -24.43 -2.68 -4.81
C SER A 64 -23.23 -3.61 -4.65
N GLY A 65 -23.40 -4.74 -3.97
CA GLY A 65 -22.37 -5.77 -3.85
C GLY A 65 -21.88 -6.31 -5.21
N THR A 66 -22.77 -6.40 -6.21
CA THR A 66 -22.37 -6.74 -7.59
C THR A 66 -21.42 -5.69 -8.16
N GLU A 67 -21.71 -4.40 -7.98
CA GLU A 67 -20.84 -3.31 -8.46
C GLU A 67 -19.49 -3.26 -7.73
N VAL A 68 -19.44 -3.66 -6.45
CA VAL A 68 -18.17 -3.83 -5.71
C VAL A 68 -17.33 -4.95 -6.33
N MET A 69 -17.95 -6.08 -6.65
CA MET A 69 -17.26 -7.20 -7.32
C MET A 69 -16.78 -6.80 -8.72
N ASP A 70 -17.63 -6.11 -9.49
CA ASP A 70 -17.27 -5.60 -10.83
C ASP A 70 -16.11 -4.60 -10.76
N ALA A 71 -16.12 -3.69 -9.78
CA ALA A 71 -15.02 -2.76 -9.53
C ALA A 71 -13.71 -3.51 -9.22
N PHE A 72 -13.78 -4.56 -8.38
CA PHE A 72 -12.61 -5.38 -8.08
C PHE A 72 -11.99 -5.99 -9.35
N TYR A 73 -12.80 -6.62 -10.20
CA TYR A 73 -12.31 -7.22 -11.44
C TYR A 73 -11.84 -6.18 -12.46
N LEU A 74 -12.50 -5.03 -12.52
CA LEU A 74 -12.14 -3.93 -13.44
C LEU A 74 -10.75 -3.35 -13.13
N PHE A 75 -10.43 -3.18 -11.85
CA PHE A 75 -9.17 -2.57 -11.41
C PHE A 75 -8.09 -3.60 -11.07
N GLN A 76 -8.38 -4.90 -11.15
CA GLN A 76 -7.42 -5.96 -10.87
C GLN A 76 -6.12 -5.79 -11.67
N GLY A 77 -4.99 -5.81 -10.97
CA GLY A 77 -3.66 -5.68 -11.56
C GLY A 77 -3.20 -4.24 -11.76
N ARG A 78 -4.09 -3.26 -11.62
CA ARG A 78 -3.76 -1.83 -11.66
C ARG A 78 -3.26 -1.37 -10.28
N PRO A 79 -2.46 -0.29 -10.20
CA PRO A 79 -2.01 0.27 -8.92
C PRO A 79 -3.13 1.08 -8.25
N ILE A 80 -4.22 0.38 -7.89
CA ILE A 80 -5.41 0.94 -7.24
C ILE A 80 -5.73 0.08 -6.02
N ALA A 81 -5.76 0.66 -4.82
CA ALA A 81 -6.15 -0.03 -3.61
C ALA A 81 -7.67 -0.18 -3.55
N ILE A 82 -8.15 -1.35 -3.16
CA ILE A 82 -9.57 -1.61 -2.95
C ILE A 82 -9.77 -2.04 -1.51
N LEU A 83 -10.41 -1.17 -0.73
CA LEU A 83 -10.71 -1.44 0.66
C LEU A 83 -12.18 -1.85 0.79
N ILE A 84 -12.44 -2.99 1.41
CA ILE A 84 -13.80 -3.48 1.63
C ILE A 84 -14.03 -3.71 3.11
N HIS A 85 -15.07 -3.08 3.65
CA HIS A 85 -15.58 -3.34 4.99
C HIS A 85 -16.97 -3.96 4.89
N ASN A 86 -17.09 -5.21 5.37
CA ASN A 86 -18.35 -5.93 5.45
C ASN A 86 -18.85 -5.97 6.89
N TYR A 87 -20.17 -5.96 7.08
CA TYR A 87 -20.82 -6.10 8.40
C TYR A 87 -20.37 -7.37 9.14
N SER A 88 -20.05 -8.43 8.40
CA SER A 88 -19.47 -9.68 8.94
C SER A 88 -18.19 -9.46 9.77
N MET A 89 -17.39 -8.43 9.46
CA MET A 89 -16.17 -8.10 10.20
C MET A 89 -16.48 -7.58 11.61
N GLU A 90 -17.59 -6.85 11.79
CA GLU A 90 -18.04 -6.39 13.10
C GLU A 90 -18.60 -7.52 13.97
N ASN A 91 -19.06 -8.60 13.34
CA ASN A 91 -19.64 -9.76 14.02
C ASN A 91 -18.61 -10.84 14.38
N GLY A 92 -17.31 -10.58 14.17
CA GLY A 92 -16.25 -11.52 14.51
C GLY A 92 -16.20 -12.78 13.64
N LEU A 93 -16.75 -12.71 12.41
CA LEU A 93 -16.58 -13.80 11.45
C LEU A 93 -15.12 -13.86 10.99
N LYS A 94 -14.62 -15.09 10.81
CA LYS A 94 -13.25 -15.34 10.37
C LYS A 94 -13.12 -15.12 8.87
N THR A 95 -11.90 -14.85 8.45
CA THR A 95 -11.47 -14.86 7.05
C THR A 95 -11.55 -16.26 6.46
N ASN A 96 -11.78 -16.35 5.15
CA ASN A 96 -11.66 -17.61 4.39
C ASN A 96 -10.17 -17.95 4.21
N VAL A 97 -9.52 -18.35 5.30
CA VAL A 97 -8.18 -18.95 5.27
C VAL A 97 -8.41 -20.45 5.41
N THR A 98 -8.05 -21.21 4.39
CA THR A 98 -8.10 -22.66 4.44
C THR A 98 -7.17 -23.13 5.57
N GLU A 99 -7.67 -23.93 6.51
CA GLU A 99 -6.91 -24.40 7.69
C GLU A 99 -5.73 -25.35 7.35
N ASP A 100 -5.48 -25.61 6.05
CA ASP A 100 -4.33 -26.37 5.59
C ASP A 100 -3.07 -25.49 5.64
N ASN A 101 -2.41 -25.56 6.80
CA ASN A 101 -1.16 -24.87 7.12
C ASN A 101 0.03 -25.44 6.34
N ASP A 102 0.05 -25.30 5.01
CA ASP A 102 1.27 -25.43 4.23
C ASP A 102 1.90 -24.03 4.04
N PRO A 103 3.06 -23.73 4.69
CA PRO A 103 3.76 -22.47 4.53
C PRO A 103 4.20 -22.17 3.08
N ASP A 104 4.18 -23.17 2.19
CA ASP A 104 4.56 -23.04 0.78
C ASP A 104 3.34 -22.90 -0.15
N THR A 105 2.12 -23.00 0.37
CA THR A 105 0.92 -22.70 -0.41
C THR A 105 0.62 -21.21 -0.38
N VAL A 106 0.62 -20.63 -1.58
CA VAL A 106 0.32 -19.24 -1.91
C VAL A 106 -1.17 -18.97 -1.69
N ASP A 107 -1.65 -19.11 -0.45
CA ASP A 107 -3.01 -18.73 -0.10
C ASP A 107 -2.95 -17.29 0.43
N PRO A 108 -3.38 -16.29 -0.37
CA PRO A 108 -3.24 -14.88 -0.02
C PRO A 108 -4.10 -14.58 1.20
N SER A 109 -3.48 -14.60 2.38
CA SER A 109 -4.12 -14.15 3.60
C SER A 109 -4.59 -12.70 3.40
N PRO A 110 -5.83 -12.38 3.78
CA PRO A 110 -6.37 -11.05 3.52
C PRO A 110 -5.63 -10.01 4.36
N TYR A 111 -5.12 -8.97 3.70
CA TYR A 111 -4.43 -7.87 4.36
C TYR A 111 -5.46 -6.90 4.95
N ALA A 112 -5.62 -6.88 6.26
CA ALA A 112 -6.55 -5.96 6.94
C ALA A 112 -5.85 -4.66 7.34
N ILE A 113 -6.55 -3.54 7.22
CA ILE A 113 -6.09 -2.24 7.69
C ILE A 113 -7.16 -1.55 8.53
N GLU A 114 -6.74 -0.75 9.51
CA GLU A 114 -7.65 0.06 10.32
C GLU A 114 -7.77 1.47 9.73
N ILE A 115 -9.01 1.93 9.54
CA ILE A 115 -9.33 3.26 9.02
C ILE A 115 -10.37 3.95 9.91
N GLU A 116 -10.43 5.28 9.84
CA GLU A 116 -11.39 6.09 10.58
C GLU A 116 -12.66 6.34 9.75
N ARG A 117 -13.85 6.14 10.31
CA ARG A 117 -15.13 6.53 9.69
C ARG A 117 -15.95 7.42 10.61
N VAL A 118 -16.85 8.21 10.04
CA VAL A 118 -17.92 8.85 10.83
C VAL A 118 -18.95 7.79 11.17
N LYS A 119 -19.24 7.62 12.46
CA LYS A 119 -20.27 6.69 12.92
C LYS A 119 -21.65 7.14 12.46
N ALA A 120 -22.41 6.20 11.90
CA ALA A 120 -23.74 6.45 11.33
C ALA A 120 -24.66 7.20 12.30
N GLY A 121 -25.25 8.31 11.85
CA GLY A 121 -26.19 9.11 12.65
C GLY A 121 -25.54 9.97 13.74
N THR A 122 -24.22 10.12 13.76
CA THR A 122 -23.48 10.93 14.74
C THR A 122 -22.33 11.70 14.09
N GLU A 123 -21.68 12.62 14.82
CA GLU A 123 -20.45 13.28 14.37
C GLU A 123 -19.17 12.64 14.95
N THR A 124 -19.31 11.52 15.68
CA THR A 124 -18.19 10.84 16.31
C THR A 124 -17.41 10.00 15.30
N ILE A 125 -16.09 10.00 15.43
CA ILE A 125 -15.19 9.17 14.63
C ILE A 125 -15.00 7.83 15.34
N GLU A 126 -15.13 6.74 14.59
CA GLU A 126 -14.82 5.39 15.06
C GLU A 126 -13.82 4.71 14.12
N LYS A 127 -13.11 3.71 14.65
CA LYS A 127 -12.14 2.93 13.90
C LYS A 127 -12.80 1.65 13.40
N ILE A 128 -12.59 1.36 12.12
CA ILE A 128 -13.08 0.14 11.48
C ILE A 128 -11.96 -0.57 10.74
N GLN A 129 -12.14 -1.87 10.57
CA GLN A 129 -11.22 -2.70 9.81
C GLN A 129 -11.73 -2.88 8.39
N CYS A 130 -10.86 -2.69 7.42
CA CYS A 130 -11.12 -2.95 6.01
C CYS A 130 -10.14 -3.99 5.51
N LEU A 131 -10.59 -4.87 4.63
CA LEU A 131 -9.70 -5.75 3.88
C LEU A 131 -9.21 -5.02 2.64
N ASN A 132 -7.90 -5.06 2.43
CA ASN A 132 -7.22 -4.46 1.31
C ASN A 132 -6.95 -5.50 0.22
N TYR A 133 -7.49 -5.20 -0.95
CA TYR A 133 -7.41 -5.97 -2.15
C TYR A 133 -6.75 -5.16 -3.26
N ASN A 134 -6.24 -5.88 -4.26
CA ASN A 134 -5.45 -5.34 -5.34
C ASN A 134 -4.19 -4.65 -4.78
N ALA A 135 -3.90 -3.37 -5.07
CA ALA A 135 -2.68 -2.73 -4.59
C ALA A 135 -2.70 -2.51 -3.07
N LEU A 136 -1.71 -3.06 -2.36
CA LEU A 136 -1.66 -2.96 -0.90
C LEU A 136 -1.14 -1.59 -0.44
N LEU A 137 -1.78 -1.00 0.56
CA LEU A 137 -1.39 0.26 1.18
C LEU A 137 -0.44 -0.01 2.36
N VAL A 138 0.55 0.86 2.54
CA VAL A 138 1.50 0.76 3.67
C VAL A 138 1.20 1.75 4.77
N SER A 139 1.74 1.46 5.95
CA SER A 139 1.59 2.27 7.15
C SER A 139 2.87 3.01 7.54
N ASP A 140 3.92 2.91 6.71
CA ASP A 140 5.21 3.53 6.92
C ASP A 140 5.78 4.12 5.61
N GLU A 141 6.78 5.00 5.77
CA GLU A 141 7.49 5.64 4.64
C GLU A 141 8.40 4.66 3.90
N GLN A 142 8.71 3.52 4.52
CA GLN A 142 9.64 2.53 3.99
C GLN A 142 8.98 1.62 2.97
N GLY A 143 7.65 1.69 2.78
CA GLY A 143 6.94 0.91 1.78
C GLY A 143 7.01 -0.59 2.05
N THR A 144 7.38 -0.97 3.28
CA THR A 144 7.67 -2.34 3.65
C THR A 144 6.40 -2.98 4.18
N LEU A 145 5.96 -4.07 3.55
CA LEU A 145 4.93 -4.90 4.18
C LEU A 145 5.55 -5.66 5.35
N PRO A 146 4.79 -5.87 6.45
CA PRO A 146 5.22 -6.76 7.51
C PRO A 146 5.65 -8.10 6.90
N LYS A 147 6.86 -8.58 7.26
CA LYS A 147 7.45 -9.80 6.69
C LYS A 147 6.69 -11.09 7.02
N GLU A 148 5.75 -11.04 7.94
CA GLU A 148 4.86 -12.15 8.26
C GLU A 148 3.41 -11.67 8.26
N LEU A 149 2.61 -12.17 7.32
CA LEU A 149 1.15 -12.16 7.44
C LEU A 149 0.81 -13.04 8.64
N ALA A 150 0.21 -12.46 9.68
CA ALA A 150 -0.01 -13.14 10.95
C ALA A 150 -0.74 -14.48 10.74
N LYS A 151 0.01 -15.57 10.92
CA LYS A 151 -0.56 -16.91 11.04
C LYS A 151 -1.33 -16.96 12.36
N THR A 152 -2.53 -17.53 12.29
CA THR A 152 -3.45 -17.90 13.37
C THR A 152 -4.54 -16.87 13.74
N GLY A 153 -5.78 -17.26 13.44
CA GLY A 153 -6.99 -16.87 14.16
C GLY A 153 -7.23 -15.38 14.37
N VAL A 154 -7.26 -14.58 13.30
CA VAL A 154 -7.45 -13.12 13.35
C VAL A 154 -6.68 -12.48 14.51
N VAL A 155 -5.35 -12.64 14.50
CA VAL A 155 -4.50 -11.60 15.05
C VAL A 155 -4.29 -10.59 13.93
N VAL A 156 -5.10 -9.53 13.96
CA VAL A 156 -4.87 -8.30 13.21
C VAL A 156 -3.56 -7.71 13.75
N ALA A 157 -2.49 -7.74 12.98
CA ALA A 157 -1.23 -7.10 13.35
C ALA A 157 -0.63 -6.33 12.17
N ASP A 158 -0.29 -5.07 12.49
CA ASP A 158 0.56 -4.12 11.79
C ASP A 158 0.04 -3.39 10.54
N GLY A 159 -1.27 -3.17 10.47
CA GLY A 159 -1.74 -1.88 9.95
C GLY A 159 -1.57 -0.83 11.05
N SER A 160 -0.43 -0.11 11.07
CA SER A 160 -0.23 0.98 12.03
C SER A 160 -1.40 1.97 11.97
N GLN A 161 -1.78 2.51 13.11
CA GLN A 161 -2.84 3.51 13.19
C GLN A 161 -2.44 4.72 12.35
N GLY A 162 -3.24 5.03 11.32
CA GLY A 162 -3.02 6.19 10.46
C GLY A 162 -2.49 5.89 9.06
N ILE A 163 -2.94 4.80 8.41
CA ILE A 163 -2.72 4.63 6.95
C ILE A 163 -3.57 5.65 6.17
N LEU A 164 -4.83 5.78 6.57
CA LEU A 164 -5.78 6.72 5.98
C LEU A 164 -6.27 7.72 7.03
N THR A 165 -6.35 8.98 6.62
CA THR A 165 -6.98 10.06 7.38
C THR A 165 -8.34 10.37 6.76
N LEU A 166 -9.40 10.42 7.57
CA LEU A 166 -10.73 10.76 7.09
C LEU A 166 -10.85 12.26 6.81
N ASN A 167 -11.19 12.60 5.56
CA ASN A 167 -11.57 13.95 5.17
C ASN A 167 -13.07 13.99 4.86
N LYS A 168 -13.86 14.60 5.76
CA LYS A 168 -15.33 14.64 5.67
C LYS A 168 -15.87 15.18 4.34
N GLU A 169 -15.11 16.01 3.63
CA GLU A 169 -15.52 16.60 2.35
C GLU A 169 -14.99 15.83 1.13
N LYS A 170 -13.85 15.14 1.27
CA LYS A 170 -13.07 14.60 0.13
C LYS A 170 -12.83 13.08 0.21
N GLY A 171 -13.47 12.38 1.15
CA GLY A 171 -13.31 10.94 1.34
C GLY A 171 -12.11 10.62 2.24
N TYR A 172 -11.17 9.83 1.74
CA TYR A 172 -10.01 9.38 2.51
C TYR A 172 -8.71 9.93 1.95
N THR A 173 -7.79 10.32 2.82
CA THR A 173 -6.43 10.73 2.45
C THR A 173 -5.43 9.66 2.87
N ALA A 174 -4.70 9.07 1.94
CA ALA A 174 -3.60 8.17 2.23
C ALA A 174 -2.37 8.96 2.69
N ASN A 175 -1.80 8.54 3.82
CA ASN A 175 -0.62 9.16 4.40
C ASN A 175 0.68 8.61 3.77
N TYR A 176 0.62 7.40 3.22
CA TYR A 176 1.75 6.71 2.57
C TYR A 176 1.32 6.09 1.23
N SER A 177 2.31 5.63 0.46
CA SER A 177 2.11 5.05 -0.87
C SER A 177 1.68 3.56 -0.81
N PHE A 178 1.83 2.86 -1.92
CA PHE A 178 1.65 1.41 -1.99
C PHE A 178 2.85 0.65 -1.43
N ALA A 179 2.60 -0.59 -1.02
CA ALA A 179 3.61 -1.57 -0.67
C ALA A 179 4.44 -1.99 -1.87
N ILE A 180 5.74 -2.13 -1.67
CA ILE A 180 6.68 -2.59 -2.69
C ILE A 180 7.27 -3.92 -2.24
N ASP A 181 7.49 -4.83 -3.18
CA ASP A 181 8.25 -6.03 -2.88
C ASP A 181 9.73 -5.71 -2.73
N LEU A 182 10.25 -5.85 -1.52
CA LEU A 182 11.66 -5.61 -1.21
C LEU A 182 12.44 -6.92 -1.06
N ASP A 183 11.79 -8.07 -1.27
CA ASP A 183 12.47 -9.35 -1.18
C ASP A 183 13.53 -9.45 -2.28
N GLU A 184 14.76 -9.78 -1.90
CA GLU A 184 15.88 -9.86 -2.83
C GLU A 184 15.84 -11.12 -3.69
N GLU A 185 15.09 -12.13 -3.25
CA GLU A 185 14.95 -13.42 -3.92
C GLU A 185 13.65 -13.51 -4.76
N SER A 186 12.79 -12.49 -4.69
CA SER A 186 11.54 -12.43 -5.46
C SER A 186 11.77 -11.92 -6.88
N ASP A 187 11.18 -12.59 -7.86
CA ASP A 187 11.12 -12.11 -9.25
C ASP A 187 10.32 -10.79 -9.38
N ASP A 188 9.51 -10.46 -8.37
CA ASP A 188 8.69 -9.25 -8.31
C ASP A 188 9.34 -8.10 -7.53
N LYS A 189 10.64 -8.19 -7.21
CA LYS A 189 11.38 -7.11 -6.51
C LYS A 189 11.18 -5.75 -7.17
N GLY A 190 10.84 -4.76 -6.37
CA GLY A 190 10.58 -3.38 -6.78
C GLY A 190 9.17 -3.16 -7.37
N GLN A 191 8.36 -4.20 -7.53
CA GLN A 191 6.98 -4.07 -7.98
C GLN A 191 6.01 -3.83 -6.81
N ILE A 192 4.86 -3.24 -7.11
CA ILE A 192 3.79 -3.03 -6.13
C ILE A 192 3.22 -4.40 -5.71
N ARG A 193 3.21 -4.66 -4.40
CA ARG A 193 2.59 -5.88 -3.85
C ARG A 193 1.07 -5.81 -4.01
N LYS A 194 0.49 -6.93 -4.44
CA LYS A 194 -0.94 -7.03 -4.74
C LYS A 194 -1.58 -8.22 -4.05
N ASN A 195 -2.83 -8.05 -3.60
CA ASN A 195 -3.66 -9.11 -3.04
C ASN A 195 -4.85 -9.42 -3.97
N TYR A 196 -4.84 -10.59 -4.59
CA TYR A 196 -5.94 -11.07 -5.45
C TYR A 196 -6.79 -12.16 -4.79
N GLY A 197 -6.65 -12.37 -3.48
CA GLY A 197 -7.37 -13.39 -2.73
C GLY A 197 -8.88 -13.16 -2.68
N VAL A 198 -9.62 -13.70 -3.64
CA VAL A 198 -11.09 -13.59 -3.70
C VAL A 198 -11.84 -14.81 -3.19
N GLY A 199 -11.14 -15.82 -2.65
CA GLY A 199 -11.76 -17.09 -2.23
C GLY A 199 -12.91 -16.92 -1.24
N GLY A 200 -12.89 -15.88 -0.41
CA GLY A 200 -13.96 -15.56 0.54
C GLY A 200 -15.16 -14.79 -0.03
N PHE A 201 -15.09 -14.20 -1.24
CA PHE A 201 -16.17 -13.33 -1.75
C PHE A 201 -17.51 -14.04 -1.92
N GLN A 202 -17.49 -15.34 -2.21
CA GLN A 202 -18.70 -16.14 -2.42
C GLN A 202 -19.00 -17.08 -1.24
N ALA A 203 -18.08 -17.21 -0.28
CA ALA A 203 -18.19 -18.13 0.84
C ALA A 203 -19.05 -17.53 1.96
N LYS A 204 -20.29 -18.03 2.09
CA LYS A 204 -21.17 -17.60 3.19
C LYS A 204 -20.52 -17.94 4.54
N ASN A 205 -20.67 -17.05 5.51
CA ASN A 205 -20.08 -17.11 6.87
C ASN A 205 -18.59 -16.73 6.97
N THR A 206 -18.02 -16.08 5.95
CA THR A 206 -16.70 -15.47 6.07
C THR A 206 -16.81 -13.95 6.07
N CYS A 207 -15.77 -13.27 6.55
CA CYS A 207 -15.76 -11.81 6.57
C CYS A 207 -15.57 -11.17 5.19
N GLU A 208 -15.03 -11.90 4.21
CA GLU A 208 -14.89 -11.43 2.82
C GLU A 208 -16.16 -11.60 1.99
N TYR A 209 -17.18 -12.29 2.51
CA TYR A 209 -18.41 -12.54 1.77
C TYR A 209 -19.08 -11.23 1.34
N ILE A 210 -19.31 -11.07 0.03
CA ILE A 210 -20.00 -9.91 -0.55
C ILE A 210 -21.37 -10.35 -1.05
N PRO A 211 -22.47 -10.06 -0.33
CA PRO A 211 -23.81 -10.34 -0.81
C PRO A 211 -24.14 -9.42 -2.00
N SER A 212 -24.62 -9.97 -3.12
CA SER A 212 -24.96 -9.17 -4.32
C SER A 212 -25.98 -8.06 -4.05
N GLY A 213 -26.94 -8.30 -3.14
CA GLY A 213 -27.96 -7.34 -2.74
C GLY A 213 -27.54 -6.36 -1.63
N ALA A 214 -26.33 -6.48 -1.08
CA ALA A 214 -25.84 -5.55 -0.07
C ALA A 214 -25.55 -4.17 -0.67
N ARG A 215 -25.63 -3.13 0.18
CA ARG A 215 -25.34 -1.74 -0.19
C ARG A 215 -24.07 -1.26 0.48
N TYR A 216 -23.25 -0.54 -0.27
CA TYR A 216 -21.98 -0.01 0.17
C TYR A 216 -21.92 1.48 -0.10
N ASN A 217 -21.44 2.24 0.87
CA ASN A 217 -20.99 3.60 0.62
C ASN A 217 -19.58 3.52 0.02
N ALA A 218 -19.42 4.04 -1.19
CA ALA A 218 -18.14 4.15 -1.86
C ALA A 218 -17.52 5.52 -1.59
N SER A 219 -16.21 5.57 -1.42
CA SER A 219 -15.46 6.82 -1.24
C SER A 219 -14.06 6.66 -1.80
N LEU A 220 -13.51 7.73 -2.37
CA LEU A 220 -12.16 7.67 -2.93
C LEU A 220 -11.09 7.83 -1.86
N ILE A 221 -9.98 7.13 -2.10
CA ILE A 221 -8.71 7.31 -1.41
C ILE A 221 -7.85 8.20 -2.28
N ARG A 222 -7.38 9.31 -1.73
CA ARG A 222 -6.52 10.27 -2.43
C ARG A 222 -5.20 10.39 -1.67
N PHE A 223 -4.08 10.51 -2.37
CA PHE A 223 -2.83 10.85 -1.72
C PHE A 223 -2.80 12.34 -1.36
N THR A 224 -1.81 12.78 -0.59
CA THR A 224 -1.67 14.18 -0.16
C THR A 224 -1.56 15.18 -1.32
N ASP A 225 -1.16 14.73 -2.51
CA ASP A 225 -1.08 15.52 -3.74
C ASP A 225 -2.41 15.59 -4.53
N GLY A 226 -3.44 14.85 -4.10
CA GLY A 226 -4.74 14.76 -4.76
C GLY A 226 -4.88 13.60 -5.76
N THR A 227 -3.82 12.83 -6.01
CA THR A 227 -3.84 11.65 -6.87
C THR A 227 -4.76 10.58 -6.28
N ILE A 228 -5.64 10.00 -7.10
CA ILE A 228 -6.51 8.90 -6.64
C ILE A 228 -5.68 7.63 -6.50
N MET A 229 -5.64 7.06 -5.30
CA MET A 229 -4.93 5.82 -5.00
C MET A 229 -5.85 4.60 -4.90
N GLY A 230 -7.16 4.80 -4.69
CA GLY A 230 -8.03 3.68 -4.40
C GLY A 230 -9.47 4.04 -4.11
N ILE A 231 -10.24 3.02 -3.73
CA ILE A 231 -11.64 3.11 -3.35
C ILE A 231 -11.84 2.41 -2.01
N VAL A 232 -12.66 2.99 -1.14
CA VAL A 232 -13.19 2.37 0.08
C VAL A 232 -14.66 2.05 -0.12
N PHE A 233 -15.04 0.81 0.14
CA PHE A 233 -16.42 0.34 0.19
C PHE A 233 -16.78 -0.03 1.62
N ILE A 234 -17.77 0.66 2.19
CA ILE A 234 -18.25 0.40 3.56
C ILE A 234 -19.69 -0.08 3.48
N GLN A 235 -19.93 -1.32 3.89
CA GLN A 235 -21.28 -1.88 3.94
C GLN A 235 -22.18 -1.07 4.89
N LYS A 236 -23.40 -0.82 4.46
CA LYS A 236 -24.46 -0.12 5.20
C LYS A 236 -25.45 -1.09 5.84
#